data_AF-A0A075H0H8-F1
#
_entry.id   AF-A0A075H0H8-F1
#
_cell.length_a   1.000
_cell.length_b   1.000
_cell.length_c   1.000
_cell.angle_alpha   90.00
_cell.angle_beta   90.00
_cell.angle_gamma   90.00
#
_symmetry.space_group_name_H-M   'P 1'
#
loop_
_entity.id
_entity.type
_entity.pdbx_description
1 polymer ?
#
loop_
_entity_poly.entity_id
_entity_poly.type
_entity_poly.pdbx_seq_one_letter_code
_entity_poly.pdbx_strand_id
1 'polypeptide(L)'
;MTSELTILNSFVAFLPQGFIFGFFDNFILLLGAYTGVNIEKYIDDKASGVLGGVVGAGLANSVSDGIGALIDPNMNDMFFGIVIGTIIPLFLIPVIEKLRK
;
A
#
# COMPACT_ATOMS: atom_id res chain seq x y z
N MET A 1 -13.09 25.66 -19.28
CA MET A 1 -12.42 24.34 -19.21
C MET A 1 -10.90 24.46 -19.00
N THR A 2 -10.20 25.37 -19.68
CA THR A 2 -8.75 25.60 -19.45
C THR A 2 -8.41 26.18 -18.07
N SER A 3 -9.32 26.93 -17.44
CA SER A 3 -9.12 27.54 -16.12
C SER A 3 -9.09 26.53 -14.97
N GLU A 4 -10.00 25.56 -14.96
CA GLU A 4 -10.14 24.57 -13.88
C GLU A 4 -8.95 23.60 -13.82
N LEU A 5 -8.50 23.11 -14.97
CA LEU A 5 -7.31 22.25 -15.06
C LEU A 5 -6.04 22.99 -14.62
N THR A 6 -5.95 24.29 -14.90
CA THR A 6 -4.83 25.13 -14.46
C THR A 6 -4.81 25.32 -12.95
N ILE A 7 -5.99 25.53 -12.33
CA ILE A 7 -6.12 25.63 -10.87
C ILE A 7 -5.73 24.30 -10.22
N LEU A 8 -6.20 23.16 -10.76
CA LEU A 8 -5.86 21.84 -10.25
C LEU A 8 -4.35 21.58 -10.31
N ASN A 9 -3.71 21.86 -11.45
CA ASN A 9 -2.26 21.69 -11.60
C ASN A 9 -1.47 22.61 -10.66
N SER A 10 -1.93 23.85 -10.46
CA SER A 10 -1.28 24.80 -9.54
C SER A 10 -1.39 24.34 -8.09
N PHE A 11 -2.54 23.77 -7.72
CA PHE A 11 -2.73 23.17 -6.40
C PHE A 11 -1.83 21.95 -6.19
N VAL A 12 -1.78 21.03 -7.17
CA VAL A 12 -0.90 19.86 -7.11
C VAL A 12 0.57 20.27 -7.01
N ALA A 13 0.99 21.29 -7.76
CA ALA A 13 2.36 21.81 -7.70
C ALA A 13 2.70 22.54 -6.38
N PHE A 14 1.70 23.01 -5.64
CA PHE A 14 1.89 23.60 -4.32
C PHE A 14 2.13 22.56 -3.22
N LEU A 15 1.63 21.34 -3.40
CA LEU A 15 1.82 20.27 -2.41
C LEU A 15 3.28 19.83 -2.34
N PRO A 16 3.81 19.50 -1.15
CA PRO A 16 5.13 18.89 -1.03
C PRO A 16 5.22 17.59 -1.84
N GLN A 17 6.38 17.33 -2.45
CA GLN A 17 6.62 16.09 -3.18
C GLN A 17 6.38 14.88 -2.27
N GLY A 18 5.66 13.88 -2.79
CA GLY A 18 5.29 12.68 -2.05
C GLY A 18 4.09 12.84 -1.12
N PHE A 19 3.49 14.04 -0.99
CA PHE A 19 2.28 14.22 -0.18
C PHE A 19 1.11 13.40 -0.73
N ILE A 20 0.89 13.43 -2.05
CA ILE A 20 -0.21 12.69 -2.69
C ILE A 20 0.01 11.19 -2.49
N PHE A 21 1.23 10.70 -2.73
CA PHE A 21 1.62 9.32 -2.45
C PHE A 21 1.27 8.92 -1.01
N GLY A 22 1.81 9.65 -0.02
CA GLY A 22 1.67 9.28 1.39
C GLY A 22 0.23 9.36 1.89
N PHE A 23 -0.56 10.30 1.37
CA PHE A 23 -1.99 10.39 1.69
C PHE A 23 -2.75 9.17 1.17
N PHE A 24 -2.60 8.81 -0.11
CA PHE A 24 -3.35 7.71 -0.70
C PHE A 24 -2.89 6.34 -0.20
N ASP A 25 -1.59 6.14 0.04
CA ASP A 25 -1.08 4.94 0.67
C ASP A 25 -1.80 4.67 2.00
N ASN A 26 -1.73 5.64 2.94
CA ASN A 26 -2.32 5.47 4.26
C ASN A 26 -3.85 5.43 4.22
N PHE A 27 -4.49 6.20 3.34
CA PHE A 27 -5.95 6.21 3.21
C PHE A 27 -6.48 4.85 2.74
N ILE A 28 -5.87 4.24 1.72
CA ILE A 28 -6.27 2.93 1.21
C ILE A 28 -5.99 1.85 2.24
N LEU A 29 -4.84 1.92 2.92
CA LEU A 29 -4.48 0.98 3.98
C LEU A 29 -5.48 1.02 5.13
N LEU A 30 -5.87 2.21 5.60
CA LEU A 30 -6.88 2.39 6.64
C LEU A 30 -8.25 1.84 6.22
N LEU A 31 -8.68 2.11 4.99
CA LEU A 31 -9.92 1.53 4.47
C LEU A 31 -9.85 0.00 4.44
N GLY A 32 -8.77 -0.58 3.93
CA GLY A 32 -8.60 -2.04 3.90
C GLY A 32 -8.60 -2.67 5.30
N ALA A 33 -7.91 -2.03 6.25
CA ALA A 33 -7.85 -2.49 7.63
C ALA A 33 -9.21 -2.41 8.34
N TYR A 34 -9.94 -1.31 8.21
CA TYR A 34 -11.24 -1.11 8.88
C TYR A 34 -12.39 -1.87 8.20
N THR A 35 -12.32 -2.11 6.88
CA THR A 35 -13.34 -2.90 6.16
C THR A 35 -13.16 -4.40 6.35
N GLY A 36 -12.02 -4.85 6.88
CA GLY A 36 -11.86 -6.18 7.45
C GLY A 36 -11.85 -7.32 6.42
N VAL A 37 -11.00 -7.21 5.39
CA VAL A 37 -10.68 -8.37 4.55
C VAL A 37 -9.87 -9.35 5.40
N ASN A 38 -10.54 -10.33 5.99
CA ASN A 38 -9.92 -11.40 6.77
C ASN A 38 -9.19 -12.38 5.84
N ILE A 39 -8.04 -11.97 5.30
CA ILE A 39 -7.20 -12.75 4.38
C ILE A 39 -6.87 -14.12 4.97
N GLU A 40 -6.76 -14.20 6.29
CA GLU A 40 -6.50 -15.42 7.05
C GLU A 40 -7.50 -16.55 6.76
N LYS A 41 -8.80 -16.21 6.61
CA LYS A 41 -9.86 -17.18 6.29
C LYS A 41 -9.73 -17.79 4.88
N TYR A 42 -8.94 -17.18 4.01
CA TYR A 42 -8.72 -17.66 2.65
C TYR A 42 -7.42 -18.46 2.51
N ILE A 43 -6.53 -18.41 3.51
CA ILE A 43 -5.21 -19.07 3.47
C ILE A 43 -5.25 -20.37 4.28
N ASP A 44 -5.70 -20.32 5.53
CA ASP A 44 -5.82 -21.50 6.40
C ASP A 44 -6.69 -21.11 7.61
N ASP A 45 -7.79 -21.82 7.83
CA ASP A 45 -8.66 -21.64 9.02
C ASP A 45 -7.90 -21.85 10.34
N LYS A 46 -6.71 -22.46 10.30
CA LYS A 46 -5.80 -22.67 11.44
C LYS A 46 -4.69 -21.62 11.54
N ALA A 47 -4.62 -20.65 10.63
CA ALA A 47 -3.64 -19.58 10.71
C ALA A 47 -3.85 -18.79 12.01
N SER A 48 -2.76 -18.52 12.74
CA SER A 48 -2.84 -17.62 13.89
C SER A 48 -3.27 -16.22 13.43
N GLY A 49 -4.07 -15.52 14.23
CA GLY A 49 -4.44 -14.11 14.00
C GLY A 49 -3.27 -13.20 13.63
N VAL A 50 -2.09 -13.50 14.17
CA VAL A 50 -0.86 -12.74 13.89
C VAL A 50 -0.31 -13.04 12.49
N LEU A 51 -0.31 -14.29 12.04
CA LEU A 51 0.18 -14.66 10.70
C LEU A 51 -0.72 -14.07 9.62
N GLY A 52 -2.04 -14.22 9.76
CA GLY A 52 -3.00 -13.65 8.83
C GLY A 52 -2.97 -12.12 8.82
N GLY A 53 -2.82 -11.49 9.98
CA GLY A 53 -2.62 -10.05 10.11
C GLY A 53 -1.36 -9.55 9.40
N VAL A 54 -0.21 -10.22 9.57
CA VAL A 54 1.05 -9.82 8.92
C VAL A 54 0.99 -9.99 7.40
N VAL A 55 0.47 -11.13 6.91
CA VAL A 55 0.30 -11.34 5.47
C VAL A 55 -0.67 -10.32 4.87
N GLY A 56 -1.80 -10.10 5.54
CA GLY A 56 -2.80 -9.14 5.08
C GLY A 56 -2.29 -7.70 5.06
N ALA A 57 -1.62 -7.26 6.13
CA ALA A 57 -1.03 -5.94 6.20
C ALA A 57 0.07 -5.73 5.14
N GLY A 58 0.93 -6.72 4.91
CA GLY A 58 2.00 -6.64 3.92
C GLY A 58 1.47 -6.57 2.47
N LEU A 59 0.44 -7.36 2.16
CA LEU A 59 -0.23 -7.30 0.85
C LEU A 59 -0.99 -5.98 0.67
N ALA A 60 -1.71 -5.53 1.69
CA ALA A 60 -2.44 -4.27 1.65
C ALA A 60 -1.49 -3.07 1.46
N ASN A 61 -0.36 -3.04 2.17
CA ASN A 61 0.68 -2.02 1.99
C ASN A 61 1.25 -2.05 0.56
N SER A 62 1.54 -3.22 -0.01
CA SER A 62 2.06 -3.31 -1.39
C SER A 62 1.07 -2.72 -2.41
N VAL A 63 -0.23 -2.95 -2.21
CA VAL A 63 -1.29 -2.40 -3.07
C VAL A 63 -1.46 -0.90 -2.86
N SER A 64 -1.48 -0.43 -1.61
CA SER A 64 -1.68 0.99 -1.30
C SER A 64 -0.51 1.84 -1.77
N ASP A 65 0.72 1.38 -1.57
CA ASP A 65 1.94 2.03 -2.09
C ASP A 65 1.93 2.07 -3.62
N GLY A 66 1.54 0.98 -4.28
CA GLY A 66 1.40 0.94 -5.75
C GLY A 66 0.38 1.94 -6.27
N ILE A 67 -0.80 2.03 -5.65
CA ILE A 67 -1.83 3.00 -6.04
C ILE A 67 -1.38 4.43 -5.74
N GLY A 68 -0.77 4.68 -4.58
CA GLY A 68 -0.22 5.99 -4.23
C GLY A 68 0.83 6.45 -5.24
N ALA A 69 1.70 5.55 -5.69
CA ALA A 69 2.72 5.85 -6.69
C ALA A 69 2.13 6.15 -8.06
N LEU A 70 1.06 5.46 -8.47
CA LEU A 70 0.34 5.73 -9.73
C LEU A 70 -0.47 7.03 -9.71
N ILE A 71 -0.92 7.49 -8.55
CA ILE A 71 -1.70 8.73 -8.43
C ILE A 71 -0.78 9.95 -8.28
N ASP A 72 0.36 9.82 -7.59
CA ASP A 72 1.30 10.92 -7.42
C ASP A 72 2.10 11.16 -8.72
N PRO A 73 1.97 12.34 -9.36
CA PRO A 73 2.69 12.65 -10.59
C PRO A 73 4.21 12.63 -10.43
N ASN A 74 4.73 12.80 -9.21
CA ASN A 74 6.17 12.82 -8.93
C ASN A 74 6.74 11.42 -8.64
N MET A 75 5.89 10.41 -8.46
CA MET A 75 6.30 9.05 -8.07
C MET A 75 5.96 7.98 -9.10
N ASN A 76 5.22 8.31 -10.17
CA ASN A 76 4.76 7.37 -11.20
C ASN A 76 5.90 6.53 -11.81
N ASP A 77 7.03 7.17 -12.10
CA ASP A 77 8.20 6.50 -12.70
C ASP A 77 8.84 5.46 -11.76
N MET A 78 8.58 5.57 -10.45
CA MET A 78 9.08 4.66 -9.43
C MET A 78 8.12 3.49 -9.12
N PHE A 79 6.93 3.47 -9.72
CA PHE A 79 5.86 2.50 -9.43
C PHE A 79 6.36 1.04 -9.36
N PHE A 80 7.08 0.58 -10.40
CA PHE A 80 7.58 -0.79 -10.43
C PHE A 80 8.61 -1.07 -9.33
N GLY A 81 9.48 -0.10 -9.03
CA GLY A 81 10.47 -0.23 -7.96
C GLY A 81 9.81 -0.31 -6.59
N ILE A 82 8.78 0.50 -6.35
CA ILE A 82 7.99 0.49 -5.12
C ILE A 82 7.27 -0.85 -4.95
N VAL A 83 6.50 -1.29 -5.95
CA VAL A 83 5.73 -2.55 -5.87
C VAL A 83 6.62 -3.78 -5.71
N ILE A 84 7.74 -3.85 -6.44
CA ILE A 84 8.69 -4.96 -6.28
C ILE A 84 9.34 -4.90 -4.89
N GLY A 85 9.72 -3.70 -4.45
CA GLY A 85 10.36 -3.46 -3.15
C GLY A 85 9.48 -3.83 -1.96
N THR A 86 8.15 -3.66 -2.05
CA THR A 86 7.19 -4.02 -1.01
C THR A 86 6.85 -5.51 -1.02
N ILE A 87 6.80 -6.15 -2.19
CA ILE A 87 6.49 -7.58 -2.32
C ILE A 87 7.65 -8.48 -1.88
N ILE A 88 8.91 -8.14 -2.21
CA ILE A 88 10.07 -9.01 -1.93
C ILE A 88 10.18 -9.40 -0.44
N PRO A 89 10.04 -8.48 0.53
CA PRO A 89 10.09 -8.82 1.96
C PRO A 89 8.98 -9.77 2.42
N LEU A 90 7.83 -9.83 1.74
CA LEU A 90 6.72 -10.72 2.13
C LEU A 90 7.12 -12.20 2.06
N PHE A 91 8.09 -12.56 1.21
CA PHE A 91 8.63 -13.92 1.15
C PHE A 91 9.42 -14.32 2.41
N LEU A 92 9.77 -13.38 3.29
CA LEU A 92 10.41 -13.67 4.58
C LEU A 92 9.41 -14.11 5.65
N ILE A 93 8.10 -13.90 5.45
CA ILE A 93 7.07 -14.24 6.44
C ILE A 93 7.14 -15.71 6.90
N PRO A 94 7.27 -16.72 6.02
CA PRO A 94 7.39 -18.12 6.44
C PRO A 94 8.65 -18.40 7.28
N VAL A 95 9.76 -17.72 6.98
CA VAL A 95 11.02 -17.86 7.72
C VAL A 95 10.85 -17.29 9.13
N ILE A 96 10.28 -16.09 9.24
CA ILE A 96 10.00 -15.44 10.53
C ILE A 96 9.02 -16.27 11.36
N GLU A 97 7.97 -16.81 10.75
CA GLU A 97 6.99 -17.66 11.43
C GLU A 97 7.62 -18.94 12.00
N LYS A 98 8.58 -19.54 11.28
CA LYS A 98 9.33 -20.71 11.74
C LYS A 98 10.28 -20.40 12.90
N LEU A 99 10.84 -19.19 12.95
CA LEU A 99 11.72 -18.76 14.03
C LEU A 99 10.96 -18.32 15.29
N ARG A 100 9.70 -17.89 15.15
CA ARG A 100 8.84 -17.46 16.25
C ARG A 100 8.24 -18.62 17.06
N LYS A 101 8.10 -19.79 16.43
CA LYS A 101 7.59 -21.03 17.04
C LYS A 101 8.72 -21.84 17.67
#